data_AF-A0A832U6W3-F1
#
_entry.id   AF-A0A832U6W3-F1
#
_cell.length_a   1.000
_cell.length_b   1.000
_cell.length_c   1.000
_cell.angle_alpha   90.00
_cell.angle_beta   90.00
_cell.angle_gamma   90.00
#
_symmetry.space_group_name_H-M   'P 1'
#
loop_
_entity.id
_entity.type
_entity.pdbx_description
1 polymer ?
#
loop_
_entity_poly.entity_id
_entity_poly.type
_entity_poly.pdbx_seq_one_letter_code
_entity_poly.pdbx_strand_id
1 'polypeptide(L)' 'MSEIGKKIRIERLMNRESRNIVIIPMDHGISDGPIDGLINITDTVNRVAEGGANA' A
#
# COMPACT_ATOMS: atom_id res chain seq x y z
N MET A 1 -10.68 -23.66 -4.07
CA MET A 1 -9.26 -23.39 -3.70
C MET A 1 -8.90 -21.91 -3.76
N SER A 2 -9.19 -21.20 -4.87
CA SER A 2 -8.91 -19.76 -5.05
C SER A 2 -9.46 -18.83 -3.95
N GLU A 3 -10.68 -19.08 -3.47
CA GLU A 3 -11.36 -18.19 -2.51
C GLU A 3 -10.69 -18.12 -1.13
N ILE A 4 -10.11 -19.21 -0.63
CA ILE A 4 -9.38 -19.20 0.65
C ILE A 4 -8.13 -18.33 0.53
N GLY A 5 -7.37 -18.50 -0.55
CA GLY A 5 -6.15 -17.73 -0.79
C GLY A 5 -6.43 -16.23 -0.99
N LYS A 6 -7.55 -15.87 -1.62
CA LYS A 6 -7.98 -14.46 -1.74
C LYS A 6 -8.32 -13.87 -0.37
N LYS A 7 -9.12 -14.57 0.43
CA LYS A 7 -9.50 -14.12 1.78
C LYS A 7 -8.29 -13.87 2.67
N ILE A 8 -7.30 -14.78 2.65
CA ILE A 8 -6.06 -14.61 3.43
C ILE A 8 -5.28 -13.36 2.99
N ARG A 9 -5.20 -13.06 1.70
CA ARG A 9 -4.48 -11.86 1.21
C ARG A 9 -5.20 -10.57 1.57
N ILE A 10 -6.53 -10.53 1.41
CA ILE A 10 -7.32 -9.36 1.78
C ILE A 10 -7.20 -9.07 3.28
N GLU A 11 -7.22 -10.11 4.13
CA GLU A 11 -7.11 -9.95 5.57
C GLU A 11 -5.73 -9.40 6.02
N ARG A 12 -4.68 -9.49 5.18
CA ARG A 12 -3.38 -8.84 5.47
C ARG A 12 -3.39 -7.33 5.27
N LEU A 13 -4.28 -6.84 4.40
CA LEU A 13 -4.42 -5.41 4.09
C LEU A 13 -5.52 -4.76 4.94
N MET A 14 -6.41 -5.54 5.52
CA MET A 14 -7.55 -4.99 6.26
C MET A 14 -7.19 -4.69 7.71
N ASN A 15 -7.50 -3.48 8.16
CA ASN A 15 -7.52 -3.19 9.59
C ASN A 15 -8.62 -4.03 10.25
N ARG A 16 -8.25 -4.84 11.24
CA ARG A 16 -9.15 -5.84 11.85
C ARG A 16 -10.29 -5.22 12.65
N GLU A 17 -10.06 -4.05 13.24
CA GLU A 17 -11.05 -3.37 14.07
C GLU A 17 -12.01 -2.54 13.23
N SER A 18 -11.48 -1.70 12.34
CA SER A 18 -12.29 -0.79 11.53
C SER A 18 -12.87 -1.42 10.28
N ARG A 19 -12.34 -2.58 9.85
CA ARG A 19 -12.66 -3.26 8.58
C ARG A 19 -12.40 -2.40 7.33
N ASN A 20 -11.63 -1.32 7.48
CA ASN A 20 -11.23 -0.43 6.39
C ASN A 20 -9.83 -0.77 5.88
N ILE A 21 -9.52 -0.28 4.67
CA ILE A 21 -8.20 -0.36 4.04
C ILE A 21 -7.83 1.03 3.51
N VAL A 22 -6.66 1.53 3.88
CA VAL A 22 -6.02 2.72 3.31
C VAL A 22 -4.89 2.26 2.39
N ILE A 23 -5.04 2.51 1.08
CA ILE A 23 -4.08 2.13 0.04
C ILE A 23 -3.46 3.40 -0.54
N ILE A 24 -2.13 3.46 -0.60
CA ILE A 24 -1.40 4.59 -1.19
C ILE A 24 -0.70 4.14 -2.49
N PRO A 25 -1.24 4.46 -3.68
CA PRO A 25 -0.62 4.07 -4.95
C PRO A 25 0.64 4.91 -5.23
N MET A 26 1.74 4.22 -5.57
CA MET A 26 3.07 4.82 -5.83
C MET A 26 3.63 4.44 -7.21
N ASP A 27 2.78 4.02 -8.14
CA ASP A 27 3.15 3.48 -9.46
C ASP A 27 3.28 4.54 -10.57
N HIS A 28 3.00 5.81 -10.26
CA HIS A 28 3.12 6.94 -11.20
C HIS A 28 4.50 7.01 -11.88
N GLY A 29 5.55 6.54 -11.22
CA GLY A 29 6.91 6.52 -11.79
C GLY A 29 7.07 5.67 -13.06
N ILE A 30 6.13 4.77 -13.35
CA ILE A 30 6.10 4.00 -14.61
C ILE A 30 5.82 4.92 -15.80
N SER A 31 4.95 5.92 -15.62
CA SER A 31 4.52 6.83 -16.68
C SER A 31 5.28 8.15 -16.65
N ASP A 32 5.46 8.74 -15.47
CA ASP A 32 5.94 10.12 -15.32
C ASP A 32 7.42 10.20 -14.96
N GLY A 33 8.09 9.05 -14.76
CA GLY A 33 9.47 8.99 -14.29
C GLY A 33 9.61 9.43 -12.83
N PRO A 34 10.81 9.81 -12.38
CA PRO A 34 11.06 10.16 -10.97
C PRO A 34 10.47 11.54 -10.63
N ILE A 35 9.18 11.55 -10.27
CA ILE A 35 8.45 12.73 -9.78
C ILE A 35 8.66 12.94 -8.27
N ASP A 36 8.33 14.14 -7.78
CA ASP A 36 8.38 14.43 -6.35
C ASP A 36 7.61 13.40 -5.51
N GLY A 37 8.18 12.99 -4.38
CA GLY A 37 7.69 11.87 -3.57
C GLY A 37 8.07 10.47 -4.08
N LEU A 38 8.45 10.27 -5.34
CA LEU A 38 8.94 8.98 -5.88
C LEU A 38 10.44 8.97 -6.19
N ILE A 39 11.15 10.09 -6.02
CA ILE A 39 12.62 10.15 -6.20
C ILE A 39 13.36 9.21 -5.24
N ASN A 40 12.92 9.15 -3.98
CA ASN A 40 13.41 8.22 -2.96
C ASN A 40 12.25 7.39 -2.42
N ILE A 41 11.86 6.35 -3.17
CA ILE A 41 10.72 5.50 -2.85
C ILE A 41 10.86 4.86 -1.45
N THR A 42 12.08 4.47 -1.06
CA THR A 42 12.32 3.85 0.26
C THR A 42 11.94 4.78 1.40
N ASP A 43 12.33 6.05 1.35
CA ASP A 43 11.95 7.05 2.36
C ASP A 43 10.44 7.27 2.39
N THR A 44 9.83 7.47 1.22
CA THR A 44 8.38 7.72 1.12
C THR A 44 7.56 6.53 1.63
N VAL A 45 7.93 5.30 1.28
CA VAL A 45 7.26 4.09 1.78
C VAL A 45 7.32 4.00 3.30
N ASN A 46 8.48 4.28 3.90
CA ASN A 46 8.62 4.28 5.36
C ASN A 46 7.71 5.32 6.01
N ARG A 47 7.71 6.56 5.50
CA ARG A 47 6.87 7.64 6.01
C ARG A 47 5.37 7.34 5.90
N VAL A 48 4.95 6.72 4.80
CA VAL A 48 3.56 6.31 4.58
C VAL A 48 3.17 5.15 5.51
N ALA A 49 4.06 4.18 5.73
CA ALA A 49 3.85 3.10 6.68
C ALA A 49 3.75 3.61 8.13
N GLU A 50 4.62 4.54 8.54
CA GLU A 50 4.56 5.24 9.83
C GLU A 50 3.26 6.04 10.00
N GLY A 51 2.72 6.58 8.90
CA GLY A 51 1.42 7.27 8.85
C GLY A 51 0.19 6.35 8.96
N GLY A 52 0.38 5.03 8.96
CA GLY A 52 -0.69 4.05 9.16
C GLY A 52 -1.38 3.56 7.88
N ALA A 53 -0.74 3.68 6.72
CA ALA A 53 -1.23 3.01 5.51
C ALA A 53 -1.25 1.49 5.67
N ASN A 54 -2.20 0.84 5.01
CA ASN A 54 -2.32 -0.62 5.04
C ASN A 54 -1.67 -1.31 3.84
N ALA A 55 -1.59 -0.62 2.70
CA ALA A 55 -1.00 -1.13 1.47
C ALA A 55 -0.41 0.00 0.62
#